data_AF-A0A081B4U7-F1
#
_entry.id   AF-A0A081B4U7-F1
#
_cell.length_a   1.000
_cell.length_b   1.000
_cell.length_c   1.000
_cell.angle_alpha   90.00
_cell.angle_beta   90.00
_cell.angle_gamma   90.00
#
_symmetry.space_group_name_H-M   'P 1'
#
loop_
_entity.id
_entity.type
_entity.pdbx_description
1 polymer ?
#
loop_
_entity_poly.entity_id
_entity_poly.type
_entity_poly.pdbx_seq_one_letter_code
_entity_poly.pdbx_strand_id
1 'polypeptide(L)'
;MSAARNHDICRFFFAVSADHYHMCYYCGTQPASNMYQWIEWIASRNMPLSEVDDPLTRSMSKLKAVCSKTLKRYMSLLMTAVEAQISAEMPGLYGYKSTLYLENCVALYGVYWQKGQLKLVLLAIAPMEEEPSLSFLIGDNCATNQAIAILLNVPLIGCASHRFNLAVNSYLSYYKTEVEAVSALMAALRTINYRAALLKYTSLSPRRPNATRWSSTVEMVARNVRCRDEIKRVDIVFDLAPKATTHRRIEALQEDLRDFQSVTLKLQLEALTLADVRVLFDSVAERFPSTKAKLSATAPIVHSPAFEVATVKVINGEVGRLTSSECKAIKHFEVAAAPASSGSKRKQRGDEEAEGDFATSGLHARNASGSPQTAALYTELLKKLPTTSNRCERLFSQTKLVLTPQRALLLPVNFEILMFLRANRN
;
A
#
# COMPACT_ATOMS: atom_id res chain seq x y z
N MET A 1 -4.12 -23.18 12.20
CA MET A 1 -4.03 -23.27 10.72
C MET A 1 -2.66 -22.77 10.32
N SER A 2 -1.76 -23.68 9.95
CA SER A 2 -0.34 -23.34 9.73
C SER A 2 -0.20 -22.46 8.49
N ALA A 3 0.41 -21.29 8.67
CA ALA A 3 0.87 -20.46 7.58
C ALA A 3 1.77 -21.30 6.66
N ALA A 4 1.31 -21.51 5.42
CA ALA A 4 2.14 -22.02 4.34
C ALA A 4 3.35 -21.08 4.20
N ARG A 5 4.51 -21.52 4.69
CA ARG A 5 5.78 -20.81 4.63
C ARG A 5 6.69 -21.57 3.68
N ASN A 6 7.16 -20.93 2.60
CA ASN A 6 8.19 -21.40 1.63
C ASN A 6 7.97 -22.78 0.95
N HIS A 7 7.11 -23.64 1.48
CA HIS A 7 7.03 -25.06 1.15
C HIS A 7 6.23 -25.34 -0.13
N ASP A 8 5.40 -24.40 -0.57
CA ASP A 8 4.53 -24.58 -1.73
C ASP A 8 5.24 -24.28 -3.06
N ILE A 9 6.20 -23.35 -3.08
CA ILE A 9 7.11 -23.16 -4.23
C ILE A 9 8.04 -24.38 -4.38
N CYS A 10 8.53 -24.93 -3.26
CA CYS A 10 9.29 -26.19 -3.25
C CYS A 10 8.46 -27.45 -3.56
N ARG A 11 7.13 -27.37 -3.68
CA ARG A 11 6.31 -28.46 -4.23
C ARG A 11 6.07 -28.29 -5.72
N PHE A 12 5.93 -27.04 -6.18
CA PHE A 12 5.75 -26.73 -7.60
C PHE A 12 6.90 -27.27 -8.47
N PHE A 13 8.14 -27.17 -7.98
CA PHE A 13 9.31 -27.65 -8.72
C PHE A 13 9.68 -29.12 -8.44
N PHE A 14 9.09 -29.79 -7.42
CA PHE A 14 9.69 -31.02 -6.89
C PHE A 14 8.74 -32.14 -6.44
N ALA A 15 9.08 -33.39 -6.79
CA ALA A 15 8.52 -34.59 -6.16
C ALA A 15 9.26 -34.91 -4.85
N VAL A 16 8.53 -35.35 -3.83
CA VAL A 16 9.11 -35.88 -2.58
C VAL A 16 9.60 -37.30 -2.86
N SER A 17 10.90 -37.56 -2.73
CA SER A 17 11.42 -38.94 -2.76
C SER A 17 11.36 -39.56 -1.35
N ALA A 18 11.39 -40.90 -1.29
CA ALA A 18 11.37 -41.66 -0.05
C ALA A 18 12.53 -41.30 0.93
N ASP A 19 13.58 -40.65 0.44
CA ASP A 19 14.80 -40.32 1.20
C ASP A 19 14.89 -38.85 1.63
N HIS A 20 13.77 -38.10 1.66
CA HIS A 20 13.72 -36.68 2.06
C HIS A 20 14.49 -35.69 1.15
N TYR A 21 14.85 -36.08 -0.08
CA TYR A 21 15.42 -35.18 -1.08
C TYR A 21 14.37 -34.68 -2.07
N HIS A 22 14.43 -33.38 -2.41
CA HIS A 22 13.56 -32.75 -3.41
C HIS A 22 14.17 -32.87 -4.82
N MET A 23 13.51 -33.59 -5.74
CA MET A 23 13.92 -33.75 -7.15
C MET A 23 13.22 -32.75 -8.07
N CYS A 24 13.96 -31.98 -8.88
CA CYS A 24 13.39 -31.04 -9.85
C CYS A 24 12.62 -31.78 -10.97
N TYR A 25 11.34 -31.43 -11.20
CA TYR A 25 10.53 -32.00 -12.29
C TYR A 25 11.12 -31.79 -13.69
N TYR A 26 12.01 -30.81 -13.88
CA TYR A 26 12.42 -30.35 -15.21
C TYR A 26 13.87 -30.71 -15.62
N CYS A 27 14.75 -31.12 -14.71
CA CYS A 27 16.17 -31.33 -15.06
C CYS A 27 16.83 -32.60 -14.52
N GLY A 28 16.14 -33.42 -13.72
CA GLY A 28 16.56 -34.80 -13.40
C GLY A 28 17.94 -35.01 -12.76
N THR A 29 18.73 -33.98 -12.42
CA THR A 29 20.10 -34.14 -11.89
C THR A 29 20.48 -33.07 -10.84
N GLN A 30 20.66 -33.54 -9.59
CA GLN A 30 21.12 -32.89 -8.33
C GLN A 30 20.43 -31.58 -7.83
N PRO A 31 20.29 -31.37 -6.50
CA PRO A 31 19.04 -30.92 -5.91
C PRO A 31 18.80 -29.44 -6.20
N ALA A 32 17.69 -29.12 -6.86
CA ALA A 32 17.31 -27.74 -7.17
C ALA A 32 17.11 -26.84 -5.93
N SER A 33 17.19 -27.40 -4.72
CA SER A 33 17.46 -26.66 -3.47
C SER A 33 18.69 -25.75 -3.55
N ASN A 34 19.79 -26.18 -4.18
CA ASN A 34 21.03 -25.37 -4.27
C ASN A 34 20.83 -24.12 -5.14
N MET A 35 20.18 -24.27 -6.31
CA MET A 35 19.92 -23.14 -7.20
C MET A 35 18.89 -22.18 -6.60
N TYR A 36 17.85 -22.72 -5.97
CA TYR A 36 16.87 -21.92 -5.25
C TYR A 36 17.53 -21.09 -4.13
N GLN A 37 18.42 -21.70 -3.33
CA GLN A 37 19.13 -20.99 -2.27
C GLN A 37 20.04 -19.88 -2.81
N TRP A 38 20.69 -20.09 -3.95
CA TRP A 38 21.43 -19.01 -4.63
C TRP A 38 20.51 -17.88 -5.09
N ILE A 39 19.38 -18.19 -5.74
CA ILE A 39 18.41 -17.17 -6.18
C ILE A 39 17.82 -16.43 -4.98
N GLU A 40 17.44 -17.14 -3.93
CA GLU A 40 16.90 -16.57 -2.68
C GLU A 40 17.93 -15.66 -2.01
N TRP A 41 19.20 -16.07 -1.95
CA TRP A 41 20.30 -15.25 -1.44
C TRP A 41 20.38 -13.92 -2.20
N ILE A 42 20.50 -13.98 -3.53
CA ILE A 42 20.65 -12.80 -4.38
C ILE A 42 19.41 -11.88 -4.30
N ALA A 43 18.21 -12.46 -4.43
CA ALA A 43 16.96 -11.72 -4.46
C ALA A 43 16.61 -11.11 -3.09
N SER A 44 16.87 -11.82 -1.99
CA SER A 44 16.50 -11.38 -0.64
C SER A 44 17.52 -10.43 -0.01
N ARG A 45 18.81 -10.62 -0.29
CA ARG A 45 19.92 -9.85 0.31
C ARG A 45 20.37 -8.65 -0.51
N ASN A 46 19.77 -8.42 -1.69
CA ASN A 46 20.15 -7.35 -2.61
C ASN A 46 21.60 -7.45 -3.15
N MET A 47 22.15 -8.66 -3.25
CA MET A 47 23.53 -8.88 -3.73
C MET A 47 23.63 -8.75 -5.26
N PRO A 48 24.73 -8.24 -5.83
CA PRO A 48 24.89 -8.21 -7.29
C PRO A 48 24.84 -9.62 -7.89
N LEU A 49 24.41 -9.77 -9.15
CA LEU A 49 24.36 -11.10 -9.80
C LEU A 49 25.74 -11.77 -9.91
N SER A 50 26.82 -10.97 -9.92
CA SER A 50 28.20 -11.44 -9.90
C SER A 50 28.63 -12.01 -8.55
N GLU A 51 27.84 -11.85 -7.49
CA GLU A 51 28.18 -12.35 -6.15
C GLU A 51 28.38 -13.88 -6.13
N VAL A 52 27.64 -14.60 -6.97
CA VAL A 52 27.82 -16.07 -7.09
C VAL A 52 29.14 -16.44 -7.78
N ASP A 53 29.77 -15.49 -8.47
CA ASP A 53 31.10 -15.65 -9.08
C ASP A 53 32.23 -15.30 -8.11
N ASP A 54 31.93 -14.62 -6.99
CA ASP A 54 32.94 -14.13 -6.05
C ASP A 54 33.64 -15.29 -5.31
N PRO A 55 34.99 -15.36 -5.35
CA PRO A 55 35.73 -16.45 -4.71
C PRO A 55 35.54 -16.53 -3.20
N LEU A 56 35.38 -15.40 -2.50
CA LEU A 56 35.19 -15.36 -1.05
C LEU A 56 33.78 -15.83 -0.69
N THR A 57 32.76 -15.41 -1.42
CA THR A 57 31.41 -15.92 -1.22
C THR A 57 31.32 -17.41 -1.51
N ARG A 58 32.01 -17.91 -2.53
CA ARG A 58 32.11 -19.35 -2.80
C ARG A 58 32.79 -20.11 -1.68
N SER A 59 33.91 -19.60 -1.14
CA SER A 59 34.65 -20.27 -0.05
C SER A 59 33.89 -20.29 1.28
N MET A 60 33.05 -19.29 1.52
CA MET A 60 32.25 -19.16 2.74
C MET A 60 30.88 -19.87 2.64
N SER A 61 30.35 -20.05 1.43
CA SER A 61 29.04 -20.68 1.23
C SER A 61 29.11 -22.21 1.35
N LYS A 62 28.08 -22.82 1.94
CA LYS A 62 27.88 -24.29 1.87
C LYS A 62 27.25 -24.74 0.55
N LEU A 63 26.96 -23.80 -0.35
CA LEU A 63 26.28 -24.04 -1.61
C LEU A 63 27.29 -24.50 -2.67
N LYS A 64 26.89 -25.44 -3.52
CA LYS A 64 27.69 -25.81 -4.69
C LYS A 64 27.85 -24.59 -5.59
N ALA A 65 29.08 -24.30 -5.99
CA ALA A 65 29.40 -23.13 -6.81
C ALA A 65 28.58 -23.11 -8.11
N VAL A 66 28.08 -21.93 -8.46
CA VAL A 66 27.39 -21.64 -9.72
C VAL A 66 28.01 -20.40 -10.34
N CYS A 67 27.79 -20.18 -11.64
CA CYS A 67 28.20 -18.93 -12.28
C CYS A 67 27.01 -18.01 -12.55
N SER A 68 27.24 -16.71 -12.65
CA SER A 68 26.17 -15.72 -12.87
C SER A 68 25.37 -15.97 -14.16
N LYS A 69 26.01 -16.50 -15.21
CA LYS A 69 25.33 -16.88 -16.46
C LYS A 69 24.29 -17.98 -16.22
N THR A 70 24.66 -19.00 -15.46
CA THR A 70 23.75 -20.09 -15.09
C THR A 70 22.65 -19.57 -14.17
N LEU A 71 22.99 -18.77 -13.16
CA LEU A 71 22.02 -18.16 -12.26
C LEU A 71 20.94 -17.38 -13.02
N LYS A 72 21.34 -16.48 -13.94
CA LYS A 72 20.40 -15.69 -14.77
C LYS A 72 19.42 -16.58 -15.55
N ARG A 73 19.93 -17.65 -16.18
CA ARG A 73 19.09 -18.61 -16.92
C ARG A 73 18.04 -19.25 -16.01
N TYR A 74 18.44 -19.69 -14.83
CA TYR A 74 17.50 -20.30 -13.87
C TYR A 74 16.51 -19.29 -13.29
N MET A 75 16.92 -18.02 -13.10
CA MET A 75 16.01 -16.96 -12.70
C MET A 75 14.94 -16.69 -13.76
N SER A 76 15.30 -16.67 -15.06
CA SER A 76 14.32 -16.54 -16.15
C SER A 76 13.34 -17.73 -16.18
N LEU A 77 13.85 -18.96 -16.05
CA LEU A 77 13.00 -20.17 -15.99
C LEU A 77 12.05 -20.14 -14.79
N LEU A 78 12.54 -19.66 -13.63
CA LEU A 78 11.74 -19.50 -12.42
C LEU A 78 10.65 -18.44 -12.61
N MET A 79 10.94 -17.32 -13.28
CA MET A 79 9.92 -16.32 -13.62
C MET A 79 8.81 -16.93 -14.47
N THR A 80 9.14 -17.61 -15.57
CA THR A 80 8.15 -18.28 -16.44
C THR A 80 7.28 -19.29 -15.71
N ALA A 81 7.89 -20.07 -14.80
CA ALA A 81 7.16 -21.00 -13.94
C ALA A 81 6.17 -20.30 -12.99
N VAL A 82 6.60 -19.20 -12.37
CA VAL A 82 5.76 -18.40 -11.46
C VAL A 82 4.63 -17.72 -12.26
N GLU A 83 4.90 -17.18 -13.45
CA GLU A 83 3.89 -16.63 -14.36
C GLU A 83 2.83 -17.67 -14.73
N ALA A 84 3.24 -18.89 -15.08
CA ALA A 84 2.31 -19.97 -15.39
C ALA A 84 1.40 -20.32 -14.20
N GLN A 85 1.96 -20.36 -12.98
CA GLN A 85 1.19 -20.60 -11.77
C GLN A 85 0.20 -19.46 -11.48
N ILE A 86 0.66 -18.21 -11.57
CA ILE A 86 -0.20 -17.03 -11.41
C ILE A 86 -1.34 -17.07 -12.42
N SER A 87 -1.05 -17.44 -13.67
CA SER A 87 -2.05 -17.53 -14.75
C SER A 87 -3.07 -18.65 -14.51
N ALA A 88 -2.63 -19.80 -13.98
CA ALA A 88 -3.52 -20.89 -13.59
C ALA A 88 -4.42 -20.55 -12.39
N GLU A 89 -3.95 -19.66 -11.51
CA GLU A 89 -4.69 -19.22 -10.32
C GLU A 89 -5.61 -18.01 -10.57
N MET A 90 -5.29 -17.18 -11.57
CA MET A 90 -6.07 -15.98 -11.88
C MET A 90 -7.38 -16.32 -12.59
N PRO A 91 -8.55 -15.90 -12.07
CA PRO A 91 -9.78 -15.93 -12.84
C PRO A 91 -9.72 -14.91 -13.99
N GLY A 92 -10.50 -15.13 -15.06
CA GLY A 92 -10.47 -14.30 -16.28
C GLY A 92 -10.88 -12.82 -16.13
N LEU A 93 -11.31 -12.38 -14.93
CA LEU A 93 -11.57 -10.98 -14.59
C LEU A 93 -10.63 -10.55 -13.46
N TYR A 94 -9.68 -9.68 -13.80
CA TYR A 94 -8.71 -9.13 -12.85
C TYR A 94 -8.59 -7.63 -12.93
N GLY A 95 -8.29 -7.07 -11.77
CA GLY A 95 -8.05 -5.67 -11.55
C GLY A 95 -6.59 -5.31 -11.61
N TYR A 96 -6.30 -4.03 -11.81
CA TYR A 96 -4.93 -3.57 -11.96
C TYR A 96 -4.58 -2.39 -11.07
N LYS A 97 -3.34 -2.43 -10.59
CA LYS A 97 -2.82 -1.45 -9.65
C LYS A 97 -1.44 -1.00 -10.11
N SER A 98 -1.33 0.28 -10.51
CA SER A 98 -0.08 0.90 -10.93
C SER A 98 0.37 1.94 -9.93
N THR A 99 1.67 2.11 -9.79
CA THR A 99 2.21 3.44 -9.48
C THR A 99 3.38 3.70 -10.40
N LEU A 100 3.57 4.95 -10.79
CA LEU A 100 4.74 5.36 -11.54
C LEU A 100 5.81 5.84 -10.55
N TYR A 101 6.98 5.20 -10.47
CA TYR A 101 8.17 5.87 -9.90
C TYR A 101 9.52 5.26 -10.30
N LEU A 102 10.02 5.67 -11.47
CA LEU A 102 11.40 5.83 -11.94
C LEU A 102 11.31 5.88 -13.47
N GLU A 103 11.80 6.97 -14.08
CA GLU A 103 11.85 7.30 -15.53
C GLU A 103 11.35 6.18 -16.47
N ASN A 104 10.02 6.04 -16.60
CA ASN A 104 9.28 5.18 -17.57
C ASN A 104 8.95 3.72 -17.19
N CYS A 105 9.05 3.31 -15.92
CA CYS A 105 8.60 1.96 -15.51
C CYS A 105 7.24 1.98 -14.79
N VAL A 106 6.36 1.04 -15.17
CA VAL A 106 5.04 0.81 -14.56
C VAL A 106 5.06 -0.54 -13.85
N ALA A 107 4.69 -0.59 -12.57
CA ALA A 107 4.53 -1.85 -11.86
C ALA A 107 3.11 -2.38 -12.08
N LEU A 108 3.01 -3.54 -12.71
CA LEU A 108 1.75 -4.14 -13.07
C LEU A 108 1.33 -5.17 -12.02
N TYR A 109 0.19 -4.99 -11.37
CA TYR A 109 -0.34 -5.97 -10.40
C TYR A 109 -1.65 -6.57 -10.88
N GLY A 110 -1.76 -7.91 -10.81
CA GLY A 110 -3.01 -8.64 -10.93
C GLY A 110 -3.74 -8.62 -9.59
N VAL A 111 -4.98 -8.17 -9.59
CA VAL A 111 -5.85 -8.10 -8.42
C VAL A 111 -7.03 -9.04 -8.63
N TYR A 112 -7.10 -10.10 -7.84
CA TYR A 112 -8.16 -11.11 -7.96
C TYR A 112 -8.52 -11.73 -6.61
N TRP A 113 -9.66 -12.42 -6.57
CA TRP A 113 -10.14 -13.10 -5.38
C TRP A 113 -9.95 -14.60 -5.50
N GLN A 114 -9.34 -15.21 -4.49
CA GLN A 114 -9.13 -16.65 -4.43
C GLN A 114 -9.39 -17.13 -2.99
N LYS A 115 -10.29 -18.13 -2.84
CA LYS A 115 -10.66 -18.73 -1.53
C LYS A 115 -11.00 -17.69 -0.45
N GLY A 116 -11.69 -16.62 -0.82
CA GLY A 116 -12.11 -15.55 0.10
C GLY A 116 -11.02 -14.57 0.51
N GLN A 117 -9.84 -14.61 -0.12
CA GLN A 117 -8.74 -13.67 0.10
C GLN A 117 -8.47 -12.84 -1.16
N LEU A 118 -8.20 -11.55 -0.97
CA LEU A 118 -7.71 -10.67 -2.03
C LEU A 118 -6.25 -11.01 -2.30
N LYS A 119 -5.96 -11.45 -3.52
CA LYS A 119 -4.60 -11.66 -4.00
C LYS A 119 -4.18 -10.44 -4.80
N LEU A 120 -3.00 -9.92 -4.47
CA LEU A 120 -2.30 -8.92 -5.27
C LEU A 120 -0.93 -9.49 -5.61
N VAL A 121 -0.72 -9.71 -6.90
CA VAL A 121 0.45 -10.39 -7.45
C VAL A 121 1.11 -9.46 -8.45
N LEU A 122 2.43 -9.31 -8.40
CA LEU A 122 3.16 -8.49 -9.38
C LEU A 122 3.26 -9.28 -10.69
N LEU A 123 2.74 -8.74 -11.78
CA LEU A 123 2.78 -9.34 -13.12
C LEU A 123 4.02 -8.91 -13.89
N ALA A 124 4.37 -7.63 -13.84
CA ALA A 124 5.53 -7.10 -14.56
C ALA A 124 6.01 -5.76 -13.97
N ILE A 125 7.25 -5.38 -14.28
CA ILE A 125 7.77 -4.02 -14.08
C ILE A 125 8.42 -3.60 -15.39
N ALA A 126 7.62 -3.01 -16.25
CA ALA A 126 8.00 -2.73 -17.64
C ALA A 126 7.48 -1.36 -18.10
N PRO A 127 8.06 -0.79 -19.17
CA PRO A 127 7.36 0.20 -19.97
C PRO A 127 6.05 -0.44 -20.46
N MET A 128 4.92 0.26 -20.34
CA MET A 128 3.61 -0.33 -20.57
C MET A 128 3.35 -0.53 -22.08
N GLU A 129 3.01 -1.77 -22.46
CA GLU A 129 2.39 -2.10 -23.76
C GLU A 129 0.86 -2.29 -23.56
N GLU A 130 0.09 -2.31 -24.65
CA GLU A 130 -1.37 -2.43 -24.61
C GLU A 130 -1.82 -3.77 -23.99
N GLU A 131 -2.61 -3.73 -22.92
CA GLU A 131 -3.14 -4.91 -22.23
C GLU A 131 -4.67 -4.99 -22.41
N PRO A 132 -5.20 -5.87 -23.28
CA PRO A 132 -6.61 -5.89 -23.66
C PRO A 132 -7.57 -6.39 -22.56
N SER A 133 -7.04 -6.82 -21.41
CA SER A 133 -7.76 -7.48 -20.31
C SER A 133 -8.00 -6.57 -19.09
N LEU A 134 -7.64 -5.29 -19.20
CA LEU A 134 -7.58 -4.36 -18.09
C LEU A 134 -8.96 -3.83 -17.66
N SER A 135 -9.33 -4.01 -16.38
CA SER A 135 -10.64 -3.57 -15.87
C SER A 135 -10.66 -2.20 -15.16
N PHE A 136 -9.55 -1.77 -14.56
CA PHE A 136 -9.42 -0.47 -13.86
C PHE A 136 -7.95 -0.14 -13.54
N LEU A 137 -7.66 1.12 -13.22
CA LEU A 137 -6.37 1.60 -12.70
C LEU A 137 -6.52 2.12 -11.27
N ILE A 138 -5.57 1.85 -10.39
CA ILE A 138 -5.45 2.55 -9.09
C ILE A 138 -4.09 3.20 -9.04
N GLY A 139 -4.03 4.48 -8.66
CA GLY A 139 -2.80 5.24 -8.50
C GLY A 139 -3.08 6.62 -7.91
N ASP A 140 -2.04 7.41 -7.66
CA ASP A 140 -2.26 8.83 -7.41
C ASP A 140 -2.78 9.52 -8.68
N ASN A 141 -3.42 10.68 -8.52
CA ASN A 141 -4.01 11.43 -9.63
C ASN A 141 -2.96 12.26 -10.37
N CYS A 142 -1.72 11.79 -10.48
CA CYS A 142 -0.70 12.47 -11.26
C CYS A 142 -1.06 12.44 -12.77
N ALA A 143 -0.55 13.42 -13.53
CA ALA A 143 -0.88 13.56 -14.94
C ALA A 143 -0.61 12.28 -15.76
N THR A 144 0.46 11.54 -15.42
CA THR A 144 0.80 10.29 -16.11
C THR A 144 -0.22 9.19 -15.87
N ASN A 145 -0.67 8.97 -14.63
CA ASN A 145 -1.69 7.94 -14.36
C ASN A 145 -3.04 8.30 -15.01
N GLN A 146 -3.39 9.59 -15.04
CA GLN A 146 -4.58 10.05 -15.77
C GLN A 146 -4.45 9.78 -17.27
N ALA A 147 -3.31 10.14 -17.87
CA ALA A 147 -3.05 9.89 -19.29
C ALA A 147 -3.10 8.38 -19.63
N ILE A 148 -2.54 7.52 -18.78
CA ILE A 148 -2.59 6.06 -18.95
C ILE A 148 -4.03 5.56 -18.86
N ALA A 149 -4.82 6.01 -17.88
CA ALA A 149 -6.22 5.61 -17.76
C ALA A 149 -7.04 6.00 -18.98
N ILE A 150 -6.80 7.19 -19.54
CA ILE A 150 -7.44 7.68 -20.76
C ILE A 150 -7.00 6.84 -21.97
N LEU A 151 -5.70 6.60 -22.13
CA LEU A 151 -5.15 5.82 -23.24
C LEU A 151 -5.72 4.40 -23.28
N LEU A 152 -5.83 3.76 -22.12
CA LEU A 152 -6.34 2.40 -21.98
C LEU A 152 -7.87 2.34 -21.89
N ASN A 153 -8.53 3.50 -21.83
CA ASN A 153 -9.98 3.62 -21.67
C ASN A 153 -10.53 2.84 -20.45
N VAL A 154 -9.82 2.91 -19.32
CA VAL A 154 -10.21 2.26 -18.06
C VAL A 154 -10.44 3.29 -16.94
N PRO A 155 -11.32 3.02 -15.96
CA PRO A 155 -11.52 3.93 -14.84
C PRO A 155 -10.27 4.03 -13.95
N LEU A 156 -9.93 5.24 -13.51
CA LEU A 156 -8.87 5.50 -12.53
C LEU A 156 -9.47 5.77 -11.15
N ILE A 157 -9.13 4.92 -10.20
CA ILE A 157 -9.40 5.06 -8.78
C ILE A 157 -8.24 5.82 -8.15
N GLY A 158 -8.52 7.03 -7.68
CA GLY A 158 -7.51 7.84 -7.00
C GLY A 158 -7.11 7.21 -5.66
N CYS A 159 -5.80 7.11 -5.39
CA CYS A 159 -5.29 6.56 -4.14
C CYS A 159 -5.85 7.35 -2.94
N ALA A 160 -6.61 6.67 -2.08
CA ALA A 160 -7.25 7.30 -0.93
C ALA A 160 -6.21 7.91 0.04
N SER A 161 -5.10 7.21 0.30
CA SER A 161 -4.02 7.75 1.16
C SER A 161 -3.40 9.02 0.56
N HIS A 162 -3.21 9.07 -0.76
CA HIS A 162 -2.66 10.25 -1.43
C HIS A 162 -3.66 11.43 -1.39
N ARG A 163 -4.93 11.18 -1.73
CA ARG A 163 -6.00 12.19 -1.66
C ARG A 163 -6.15 12.76 -0.25
N PHE A 164 -6.09 11.89 0.76
CA PHE A 164 -6.15 12.29 2.16
C PHE A 164 -4.94 13.14 2.56
N ASN A 165 -3.73 12.72 2.18
CA ASN A 165 -2.51 13.49 2.38
C ASN A 165 -2.60 14.90 1.76
N LEU A 166 -3.14 15.03 0.54
CA LEU A 166 -3.36 16.35 -0.08
C LEU A 166 -4.34 17.22 0.72
N ALA A 167 -5.43 16.62 1.21
CA ALA A 167 -6.41 17.33 2.04
C ALA A 167 -5.80 17.84 3.35
N VAL A 168 -5.04 16.99 4.04
CA VAL A 168 -4.35 17.35 5.29
C VAL A 168 -3.29 18.42 5.05
N ASN A 169 -2.53 18.35 3.97
CA ASN A 169 -1.56 19.40 3.63
C ASN A 169 -2.24 20.75 3.35
N SER A 170 -3.41 20.76 2.68
CA SER A 170 -4.22 21.96 2.54
C SER A 170 -4.70 22.48 3.90
N TYR A 171 -5.13 21.61 4.81
CA TYR A 171 -5.52 22.00 6.17
C TYR A 171 -4.35 22.59 6.97
N LEU A 172 -3.18 21.96 6.90
CA LEU A 172 -1.96 22.43 7.58
C LEU A 172 -1.50 23.80 7.09
N SER A 173 -1.88 24.22 5.87
CA SER A 173 -1.53 25.55 5.36
C SER A 173 -2.14 26.70 6.21
N TYR A 174 -3.28 26.48 6.87
CA TYR A 174 -3.88 27.44 7.81
C TYR A 174 -3.10 27.59 9.12
N TYR A 175 -2.24 26.62 9.44
CA TYR A 175 -1.42 26.57 10.66
C TYR A 175 0.07 26.70 10.36
N LYS A 176 0.43 27.22 9.19
CA LYS A 176 1.82 27.31 8.74
C LYS A 176 2.70 28.02 9.77
N THR A 177 2.24 29.17 10.28
CA THR A 177 2.97 29.97 11.27
C THR A 177 3.19 29.21 12.58
N GLU A 178 2.17 28.52 13.08
CA GLU A 178 2.24 27.71 14.30
C GLU A 178 3.21 26.54 14.12
N VAL A 179 3.10 25.83 13.00
CA VAL A 179 3.97 24.69 12.66
C VAL A 179 5.42 25.14 12.51
N GLU A 180 5.67 26.27 11.86
CA GLU A 180 7.01 26.84 11.71
C GLU A 180 7.60 27.27 13.06
N ALA A 181 6.80 27.87 13.95
CA ALA A 181 7.24 28.22 15.30
C ALA A 181 7.63 26.98 16.12
N VAL A 182 6.80 25.93 16.10
CA VAL A 182 7.12 24.65 16.75
C VAL A 182 8.37 24.02 16.13
N SER A 183 8.49 24.07 14.82
CA SER A 183 9.64 23.54 14.08
C SER A 183 10.93 24.25 14.49
N ALA A 184 10.93 25.58 14.54
CA ALA A 184 12.08 26.39 14.97
C ALA A 184 12.49 26.07 16.42
N LEU A 185 11.52 26.03 17.35
CA LEU A 185 11.76 25.62 18.73
C LEU A 185 12.38 24.23 18.81
N MET A 186 11.82 23.26 18.09
CA MET A 186 12.32 21.89 18.07
C MET A 186 13.71 21.77 17.45
N ALA A 187 14.08 22.65 16.51
CA ALA A 187 15.46 22.73 16.02
C ALA A 187 16.41 23.27 17.09
N ALA A 188 16.03 24.34 17.78
CA ALA A 188 16.83 24.90 18.87
C ALA A 188 17.04 23.84 19.95
N LEU A 189 15.98 23.19 20.44
CA LEU A 189 16.07 22.17 21.49
C LEU A 189 16.95 20.94 21.12
N ARG A 190 17.27 20.75 19.84
CA ARG A 190 18.19 19.69 19.38
C ARG A 190 19.67 20.07 19.44
N THR A 191 20.01 21.35 19.61
CA THR A 191 21.43 21.73 19.78
C THR A 191 21.97 21.16 21.08
N ILE A 192 23.27 20.89 21.13
CA ILE A 192 23.91 20.16 22.23
C ILE A 192 23.60 20.81 23.59
N ASN A 193 23.73 22.12 23.69
CA ASN A 193 23.54 22.86 24.94
C ASN A 193 22.08 22.83 25.41
N TYR A 194 21.12 23.11 24.52
CA TYR A 194 19.70 23.09 24.87
C TYR A 194 19.19 21.68 25.14
N ARG A 195 19.69 20.67 24.40
CA ARG A 195 19.36 19.27 24.64
C ARG A 195 19.86 18.80 26.00
N ALA A 196 21.09 19.15 26.37
CA ALA A 196 21.66 18.82 27.68
C ALA A 196 20.91 19.48 28.82
N ALA A 197 20.45 20.73 28.65
CA ALA A 197 19.61 21.42 29.62
C ALA A 197 18.23 20.76 29.75
N LEU A 198 17.56 20.47 28.63
CA LEU A 198 16.24 19.84 28.60
C LEU A 198 16.25 18.43 29.20
N LEU A 199 17.35 17.68 29.04
CA LEU A 199 17.52 16.33 29.61
C LEU A 199 17.38 16.29 31.13
N LYS A 200 17.63 17.40 31.83
CA LYS A 200 17.45 17.51 33.28
C LYS A 200 15.99 17.44 33.70
N TYR A 201 15.07 17.74 32.78
CA TYR A 201 13.63 17.83 33.04
C TYR A 201 12.82 16.76 32.31
N THR A 202 13.28 16.26 31.15
CA THR A 202 12.60 15.19 30.42
C THR A 202 13.55 14.29 29.64
N SER A 203 13.24 12.99 29.59
CA SER A 203 13.91 12.02 28.73
C SER A 203 13.50 12.17 27.25
N LEU A 204 12.38 12.84 26.98
CA LEU A 204 11.84 12.99 25.64
C LEU A 204 12.77 13.84 24.76
N SER A 205 13.08 13.32 23.58
CA SER A 205 13.86 14.04 22.57
C SER A 205 12.97 14.93 21.68
N PRO A 206 13.42 16.14 21.30
CA PRO A 206 12.73 16.95 20.31
C PRO A 206 12.70 16.26 18.94
N ARG A 207 11.61 16.41 18.19
CA ARG A 207 11.45 15.83 16.85
C ARG A 207 11.40 16.93 15.79
N ARG A 208 11.93 16.65 14.60
CA ARG A 208 11.86 17.56 13.45
C ARG A 208 10.87 17.01 12.42
N PRO A 209 10.16 17.89 11.71
CA PRO A 209 9.30 17.46 10.62
C PRO A 209 10.20 17.06 9.44
N ASN A 210 9.79 16.02 8.73
CA ASN A 210 10.26 15.65 7.41
C ASN A 210 9.33 16.32 6.39
N ALA A 211 9.90 17.11 5.48
CA ALA A 211 9.16 17.88 4.48
C ALA A 211 8.23 17.03 3.61
N THR A 212 8.56 15.75 3.39
CA THR A 212 7.80 14.85 2.51
C THR A 212 6.66 14.12 3.24
N ARG A 213 6.62 14.12 4.57
CA ARG A 213 5.66 13.31 5.36
C ARG A 213 5.03 14.12 6.49
N TRP A 214 3.79 14.56 6.31
CA TRP A 214 3.06 15.31 7.34
C TRP A 214 2.88 14.55 8.67
N SER A 215 2.95 13.21 8.69
CA SER A 215 2.93 12.43 9.94
C SER A 215 4.06 12.82 10.89
N SER A 216 5.22 13.24 10.37
CA SER A 216 6.31 13.77 11.19
C SER A 216 5.98 15.14 11.78
N THR A 217 5.14 15.95 11.12
CA THR A 217 4.57 17.19 11.67
C THR A 217 3.65 16.85 12.85
N VAL A 218 2.81 15.81 12.74
CA VAL A 218 1.98 15.32 13.86
C VAL A 218 2.84 14.94 15.05
N GLU A 219 3.87 14.13 14.83
CA GLU A 219 4.77 13.69 15.90
C GLU A 219 5.53 14.85 16.55
N MET A 220 5.95 15.84 15.76
CA MET A 220 6.60 17.05 16.25
C MET A 220 5.65 17.89 17.11
N VAL A 221 4.45 18.17 16.61
CA VAL A 221 3.44 18.97 17.32
C VAL A 221 3.02 18.27 18.61
N ALA A 222 2.74 16.96 18.55
CA ALA A 222 2.43 16.16 19.74
C ALA A 222 3.59 16.14 20.75
N ARG A 223 4.85 16.08 20.28
CA ARG A 223 6.03 16.17 21.15
C ARG A 223 6.12 17.53 21.84
N ASN A 224 5.79 18.61 21.13
CA ASN A 224 5.82 19.96 21.68
C ASN A 224 4.79 20.14 22.79
N VAL A 225 3.55 19.73 22.52
CA VAL A 225 2.46 19.79 23.52
C VAL A 225 2.84 18.97 24.76
N ARG A 226 3.37 17.76 24.57
CA ARG A 226 3.73 16.87 25.68
C ARG A 226 4.88 17.37 26.56
N CYS A 227 5.85 18.11 26.01
CA CYS A 227 7.05 18.55 26.75
C CYS A 227 6.99 20.02 27.15
N ARG A 228 5.84 20.68 27.01
CA ARG A 228 5.74 22.13 27.13
C ARG A 228 6.23 22.63 28.49
N ASP A 229 5.79 22.00 29.57
CA ASP A 229 6.07 22.50 30.91
C ASP A 229 7.53 22.28 31.28
N GLU A 230 8.15 21.21 30.78
CA GLU A 230 9.59 20.99 30.91
C GLU A 230 10.40 21.98 30.06
N ILE A 231 9.95 22.32 28.85
CA ILE A 231 10.60 23.34 28.01
C ILE A 231 10.61 24.70 28.73
N LYS A 232 9.54 25.06 29.42
CA LYS A 232 9.45 26.32 30.18
C LYS A 232 10.42 26.41 31.37
N ARG A 233 10.91 25.28 31.88
CA ARG A 233 11.90 25.24 32.98
C ARG A 233 13.33 25.46 32.50
N VAL A 234 13.53 25.59 31.18
CA VAL A 234 14.82 25.87 30.57
C VAL A 234 14.88 27.37 30.28
N ASP A 235 15.43 28.16 31.22
CA ASP A 235 15.46 29.62 31.15
C ASP A 235 16.02 30.15 29.82
N ILE A 236 17.07 29.51 29.30
CA ILE A 236 17.72 29.89 28.04
C ILE A 236 16.88 29.64 26.77
N VAL A 237 15.76 28.92 26.85
CA VAL A 237 14.85 28.64 25.72
C VAL A 237 13.50 29.36 25.90
N PHE A 238 13.31 30.09 27.00
CA PHE A 238 12.04 30.75 27.33
C PHE A 238 11.55 31.66 26.20
N ASP A 239 12.43 32.48 25.63
CA ASP A 239 12.10 33.42 24.55
C ASP A 239 11.76 32.74 23.21
N LEU A 240 12.16 31.48 23.03
CA LEU A 240 11.87 30.68 21.84
C LEU A 240 10.55 29.90 21.96
N ALA A 241 9.97 29.80 23.16
CA ALA A 241 8.75 29.06 23.38
C ALA A 241 7.53 29.82 22.81
N PRO A 242 6.61 29.15 22.08
CA PRO A 242 5.38 29.78 21.62
C PRO A 242 4.59 30.42 22.77
N LYS A 243 4.16 31.68 22.56
CA LYS A 243 3.33 32.42 23.51
C LYS A 243 2.03 31.65 23.81
N ALA A 244 1.40 31.96 24.94
CA ALA A 244 0.21 31.25 25.41
C ALA A 244 -0.92 31.17 24.36
N THR A 245 -1.16 32.23 23.59
CA THR A 245 -2.17 32.26 22.52
C THR A 245 -1.84 31.33 21.37
N THR A 246 -0.60 31.39 20.86
CA THR A 246 -0.09 30.47 19.82
C THR A 246 -0.11 29.03 20.32
N HIS A 247 0.21 28.81 21.59
CA HIS A 247 0.20 27.48 22.19
C HIS A 247 -1.20 26.85 22.20
N ARG A 248 -2.24 27.60 22.58
CA ARG A 248 -3.63 27.10 22.52
C ARG A 248 -4.03 26.67 21.10
N ARG A 249 -3.58 27.41 20.08
CA ARG A 249 -3.78 27.01 18.67
C ARG A 249 -3.02 25.74 18.30
N ILE A 250 -1.82 25.55 18.84
CA ILE A 250 -1.03 24.32 18.66
C ILE A 250 -1.70 23.12 19.34
N GLU A 251 -2.28 23.30 20.53
CA GLU A 251 -3.05 22.25 21.23
C GLU A 251 -4.28 21.83 20.42
N ALA A 252 -5.08 22.80 19.95
CA ALA A 252 -6.23 22.52 19.09
C ALA A 252 -5.82 21.79 17.79
N LEU A 253 -4.77 22.27 17.12
CA LEU A 253 -4.20 21.59 15.95
C LEU A 253 -3.77 20.16 16.29
N GLN A 254 -3.19 19.93 17.47
CA GLN A 254 -2.75 18.61 17.88
C GLN A 254 -3.91 17.63 18.03
N GLU A 255 -5.07 18.07 18.48
CA GLU A 255 -6.30 17.27 18.54
C GLU A 255 -6.78 16.91 17.12
N ASP A 256 -6.89 17.91 16.23
CA ASP A 256 -7.30 17.68 14.83
C ASP A 256 -6.36 16.69 14.11
N LEU A 257 -5.04 16.82 14.34
CA LEU A 257 -4.05 15.93 13.75
C LEU A 257 -4.15 14.49 14.27
N ARG A 258 -4.67 14.25 15.49
CA ARG A 258 -4.96 12.89 15.97
C ARG A 258 -6.10 12.26 15.15
N ASP A 259 -7.15 13.03 14.85
CA ASP A 259 -8.24 12.55 14.02
C ASP A 259 -7.75 12.18 12.62
N PHE A 260 -6.95 13.03 11.99
CA PHE A 260 -6.36 12.71 10.69
C PHE A 260 -5.42 11.50 10.74
N GLN A 261 -4.66 11.33 11.83
CA GLN A 261 -3.80 10.18 12.00
C GLN A 261 -4.61 8.88 12.10
N SER A 262 -5.75 8.89 12.81
CA SER A 262 -6.63 7.70 12.92
C SER A 262 -7.15 7.26 11.54
N VAL A 263 -7.62 8.21 10.71
CA VAL A 263 -8.08 7.94 9.34
C VAL A 263 -6.94 7.39 8.49
N THR A 264 -5.74 7.97 8.61
CA THR A 264 -4.56 7.51 7.85
C THR A 264 -4.19 6.08 8.17
N LEU A 265 -4.24 5.68 9.45
CA LEU A 265 -4.00 4.31 9.86
C LEU A 265 -5.09 3.37 9.32
N LYS A 266 -6.35 3.79 9.34
CA LYS A 266 -7.46 3.01 8.79
C LYS A 266 -7.34 2.80 7.28
N LEU A 267 -6.91 3.82 6.54
CA LEU A 267 -6.64 3.74 5.08
C LEU A 267 -5.52 2.76 4.72
N GLN A 268 -4.65 2.39 5.68
CA GLN A 268 -3.59 1.41 5.45
C GLN A 268 -4.05 -0.04 5.60
N LEU A 269 -5.28 -0.29 6.05
CA LEU A 269 -5.84 -1.63 6.17
C LEU A 269 -6.17 -2.22 4.78
N GLU A 270 -5.82 -3.49 4.58
CA GLU A 270 -6.03 -4.16 3.28
C GLU A 270 -7.49 -4.51 2.99
N ALA A 271 -8.33 -4.61 4.02
CA ALA A 271 -9.73 -5.00 3.91
C ALA A 271 -10.70 -3.82 3.64
N LEU A 272 -10.18 -2.61 3.45
CA LEU A 272 -11.00 -1.39 3.34
C LEU A 272 -11.62 -1.25 1.95
N THR A 273 -12.95 -1.17 1.88
CA THR A 273 -13.70 -0.99 0.62
C THR A 273 -13.80 0.48 0.20
N LEU A 274 -14.13 0.75 -1.07
CA LEU A 274 -14.37 2.14 -1.52
C LEU A 274 -15.52 2.82 -0.76
N ALA A 275 -16.54 2.06 -0.34
CA ALA A 275 -17.62 2.60 0.48
C ALA A 275 -17.15 2.97 1.90
N ASP A 276 -16.19 2.23 2.49
CA ASP A 276 -15.60 2.60 3.78
C ASP A 276 -14.81 3.90 3.67
N VAL A 277 -14.01 4.04 2.61
CA VAL A 277 -13.26 5.27 2.33
C VAL A 277 -14.20 6.45 2.16
N ARG A 278 -15.32 6.26 1.46
CA ARG A 278 -16.32 7.31 1.24
C ARG A 278 -16.87 7.81 2.58
N VAL A 279 -17.27 6.90 3.47
CA VAL A 279 -17.72 7.25 4.83
C VAL A 279 -16.65 8.02 5.60
N LEU A 280 -15.40 7.52 5.63
CA LEU A 280 -14.31 8.21 6.31
C LEU A 280 -14.08 9.62 5.76
N PHE A 281 -14.10 9.78 4.45
CA PHE A 281 -13.89 11.07 3.79
C PHE A 281 -15.06 12.03 4.00
N ASP A 282 -16.30 11.54 4.02
CA ASP A 282 -17.47 12.37 4.30
C ASP A 282 -17.49 12.84 5.75
N SER A 283 -17.19 11.97 6.71
CA SER A 283 -17.05 12.35 8.12
C SER A 283 -15.94 13.40 8.33
N VAL A 284 -14.80 13.25 7.64
CA VAL A 284 -13.72 14.25 7.69
C VAL A 284 -14.16 15.56 7.04
N ALA A 285 -14.82 15.51 5.88
CA ALA A 285 -15.27 16.72 5.18
C ALA A 285 -16.38 17.45 5.94
N GLU A 286 -17.20 16.74 6.72
CA GLU A 286 -18.21 17.32 7.60
C GLU A 286 -17.55 18.04 8.78
N ARG A 287 -16.62 17.39 9.47
CA ARG A 287 -15.91 17.98 10.62
C ARG A 287 -14.91 19.06 10.22
N PHE A 288 -14.27 18.92 9.06
CA PHE A 288 -13.24 19.81 8.54
C PHE A 288 -13.60 20.28 7.12
N PRO A 289 -14.50 21.28 6.97
CA PRO A 289 -15.04 21.69 5.67
C PRO A 289 -14.00 22.07 4.61
N SER A 290 -12.84 22.60 5.02
CA SER A 290 -11.73 22.94 4.10
C SER A 290 -11.15 21.74 3.36
N THR A 291 -11.33 20.52 3.87
CA THR A 291 -10.87 19.28 3.22
C THR A 291 -11.78 18.82 2.08
N LYS A 292 -13.01 19.34 2.00
CA LYS A 292 -14.04 18.94 1.02
C LYS A 292 -13.57 19.09 -0.43
N ALA A 293 -12.74 20.10 -0.71
CA ALA A 293 -12.17 20.36 -2.04
C ALA A 293 -11.30 19.20 -2.56
N LYS A 294 -10.80 18.32 -1.69
CA LYS A 294 -10.00 17.13 -2.05
C LYS A 294 -10.73 15.82 -1.77
N LEU A 295 -11.59 15.79 -0.76
CA LEU A 295 -12.22 14.56 -0.26
C LEU A 295 -13.61 14.29 -0.85
N SER A 296 -14.34 15.29 -1.32
CA SER A 296 -15.69 15.11 -1.90
C SER A 296 -15.69 14.09 -3.06
N ALA A 297 -16.80 13.36 -3.23
CA ALA A 297 -17.00 12.46 -4.36
C ALA A 297 -17.02 13.21 -5.71
N THR A 298 -17.37 14.50 -5.69
CA THR A 298 -17.38 15.40 -6.85
C THR A 298 -16.18 16.33 -6.89
N ALA A 299 -15.16 16.11 -6.06
CA ALA A 299 -13.98 16.94 -6.05
C ALA A 299 -13.29 16.88 -7.43
N PRO A 300 -12.73 18.00 -7.96
CA PRO A 300 -12.06 18.01 -9.26
C PRO A 300 -10.89 17.02 -9.40
N ILE A 301 -10.34 16.56 -8.27
CA ILE A 301 -9.29 15.53 -8.25
C ILE A 301 -9.81 14.14 -8.63
N VAL A 302 -11.12 13.88 -8.55
CA VAL A 302 -11.71 12.58 -8.87
C VAL A 302 -11.77 12.42 -10.38
N HIS A 303 -10.98 11.49 -10.92
CA HIS A 303 -10.87 11.26 -12.36
C HIS A 303 -12.10 10.53 -12.92
N SER A 304 -12.56 9.47 -12.24
CA SER A 304 -13.68 8.63 -12.70
C SER A 304 -14.85 8.66 -11.70
N PRO A 305 -15.53 9.81 -11.52
CA PRO A 305 -16.53 9.99 -10.46
C PRO A 305 -17.74 9.08 -10.62
N ALA A 306 -18.23 8.86 -11.84
CA ALA A 306 -19.34 7.93 -12.09
C ALA A 306 -18.96 6.50 -11.69
N PHE A 307 -17.71 6.08 -11.90
CA PHE A 307 -17.22 4.77 -11.51
C PHE A 307 -17.09 4.62 -9.98
N GLU A 308 -16.46 5.60 -9.30
CA GLU A 308 -16.32 5.58 -7.83
C GLU A 308 -17.71 5.55 -7.16
N VAL A 309 -18.64 6.42 -7.60
CA VAL A 309 -20.01 6.48 -7.05
C VAL A 309 -20.79 5.19 -7.32
N ALA A 310 -20.74 4.67 -8.55
CA ALA A 310 -21.38 3.41 -8.90
C ALA A 310 -20.89 2.27 -8.01
N THR A 311 -19.57 2.18 -7.81
CA THR A 311 -18.95 1.15 -6.97
C THR A 311 -19.43 1.24 -5.53
N VAL A 312 -19.49 2.44 -4.95
CA VAL A 312 -20.01 2.65 -3.59
C VAL A 312 -21.48 2.20 -3.49
N LYS A 313 -22.32 2.55 -4.47
CA LYS A 313 -23.72 2.11 -4.52
C LYS A 313 -23.84 0.58 -4.60
N VAL A 314 -23.03 -0.08 -5.43
CA VAL A 314 -23.01 -1.56 -5.50
C VAL A 314 -22.62 -2.17 -4.16
N ILE A 315 -21.57 -1.67 -3.51
CA ILE A 315 -21.11 -2.16 -2.20
C ILE A 315 -22.21 -2.01 -1.14
N ASN A 316 -22.97 -0.90 -1.17
CA ASN A 316 -24.07 -0.65 -0.25
C ASN A 316 -25.37 -1.40 -0.62
N GLY A 317 -25.40 -2.13 -1.74
CA GLY A 317 -26.61 -2.81 -2.23
C GLY A 317 -27.64 -1.90 -2.90
N GLU A 318 -27.28 -0.66 -3.21
CA GLU A 318 -28.12 0.39 -3.82
C GLU A 318 -28.14 0.34 -5.36
N VAL A 319 -28.06 -0.86 -5.94
CA VAL A 319 -27.97 -1.06 -7.41
C VAL A 319 -29.13 -0.42 -8.17
N GLY A 320 -30.34 -0.40 -7.58
CA GLY A 320 -31.52 0.25 -8.17
C GLY A 320 -31.42 1.78 -8.27
N ARG A 321 -30.41 2.41 -7.65
CA ARG A 321 -30.16 3.87 -7.71
C ARG A 321 -29.03 4.22 -8.69
N LEU A 322 -28.53 3.25 -9.46
CA LEU A 322 -27.52 3.51 -10.48
C LEU A 322 -28.14 4.32 -11.63
N THR A 323 -27.44 5.37 -12.03
CA THR A 323 -27.77 6.14 -13.23
C THR A 323 -27.25 5.44 -14.48
N SER A 324 -27.74 5.82 -15.66
CA SER A 324 -27.28 5.23 -16.93
C SER A 324 -25.78 5.41 -17.17
N SER A 325 -25.17 6.52 -16.71
CA SER A 325 -23.72 6.73 -16.82
C SER A 325 -22.94 5.87 -15.81
N GLU A 326 -23.48 5.68 -14.60
CA GLU A 326 -22.91 4.80 -13.59
C GLU A 326 -22.95 3.33 -14.03
N CYS A 327 -24.07 2.84 -14.59
CA CYS A 327 -24.17 1.49 -15.15
C CYS A 327 -23.13 1.26 -16.26
N LYS A 328 -22.97 2.23 -17.18
CA LYS A 328 -21.96 2.16 -18.24
C LYS A 328 -20.53 2.07 -17.66
N ALA A 329 -20.25 2.79 -16.58
CA ALA A 329 -18.93 2.82 -15.97
C ALA A 329 -18.51 1.48 -15.33
N ILE A 330 -19.46 0.70 -14.79
CA ILE A 330 -19.19 -0.59 -14.12
C ILE A 330 -19.56 -1.82 -14.96
N LYS A 331 -19.95 -1.63 -16.23
CA LYS A 331 -20.45 -2.69 -17.12
C LYS A 331 -19.51 -3.89 -17.22
N HIS A 332 -18.20 -3.66 -17.24
CA HIS A 332 -17.18 -4.72 -17.32
C HIS A 332 -17.18 -5.68 -16.12
N PHE A 333 -17.85 -5.32 -15.01
CA PHE A 333 -17.90 -6.12 -13.79
C PHE A 333 -19.21 -6.90 -13.61
N GLU A 334 -20.12 -6.89 -14.59
CA GLU A 334 -21.38 -7.64 -14.54
C GLU A 334 -21.13 -9.15 -14.68
N VAL A 335 -21.83 -9.96 -13.87
CA VAL A 335 -21.74 -11.43 -13.92
C VAL A 335 -22.91 -11.98 -14.72
N ALA A 336 -22.66 -12.84 -15.70
CA ALA A 336 -23.72 -13.56 -16.40
C ALA A 336 -24.49 -14.45 -15.41
N ALA A 337 -25.81 -14.27 -15.30
CA ALA A 337 -26.62 -14.94 -14.29
C ALA A 337 -26.62 -16.48 -14.47
N ALA A 338 -26.18 -17.21 -13.44
CA ALA A 338 -26.44 -18.65 -13.28
C ALA A 338 -27.67 -18.86 -12.36
N PRO A 339 -28.48 -19.92 -12.56
CA PRO A 339 -29.74 -20.11 -11.86
C PRO A 339 -29.54 -20.35 -10.36
N ALA A 340 -30.35 -19.66 -9.55
CA ALA A 340 -30.25 -19.61 -8.10
C ALA A 340 -30.54 -20.98 -7.45
N SER A 341 -29.67 -21.40 -6.52
CA SER A 341 -29.99 -22.43 -5.52
C SER A 341 -29.94 -21.83 -4.12
N SER A 342 -31.01 -22.08 -3.36
CA SER A 342 -31.26 -21.57 -2.01
C SER A 342 -30.48 -22.36 -0.96
N GLY A 343 -29.73 -21.69 -0.08
CA GLY A 343 -29.04 -22.30 1.06
C GLY A 343 -29.10 -21.43 2.32
N SER A 344 -29.48 -22.05 3.43
CA SER A 344 -29.90 -21.46 4.72
C SER A 344 -28.79 -20.78 5.53
N LYS A 345 -29.14 -19.70 6.25
CA LYS A 345 -28.27 -18.88 7.13
C LYS A 345 -28.07 -19.53 8.50
N ARG A 346 -26.83 -19.50 9.02
CA ARG A 346 -26.55 -19.65 10.47
C ARG A 346 -25.74 -18.45 10.97
N LYS A 347 -26.29 -17.76 11.98
CA LYS A 347 -25.76 -16.54 12.61
C LYS A 347 -24.78 -16.91 13.73
N GLN A 348 -23.60 -16.30 13.76
CA GLN A 348 -22.70 -16.35 14.92
C GLN A 348 -22.37 -14.90 15.33
N ARG A 349 -22.54 -14.62 16.63
CA ARG A 349 -22.39 -13.32 17.28
C ARG A 349 -21.19 -13.43 18.22
N GLY A 350 -20.28 -12.47 18.15
CA GLY A 350 -19.19 -12.30 19.11
C GLY A 350 -18.98 -10.81 19.29
N ASP A 351 -19.28 -10.31 20.47
CA ASP A 351 -19.10 -8.93 20.90
C ASP A 351 -17.70 -8.80 21.53
N GLU A 352 -16.92 -7.79 21.10
CA GLU A 352 -15.85 -7.21 21.91
C GLU A 352 -15.97 -5.68 21.79
N GLU A 353 -16.28 -5.04 22.91
CA GLU A 353 -16.34 -3.58 23.05
C GLU A 353 -14.91 -3.03 23.14
N ALA A 354 -14.52 -2.23 22.14
CA ALA A 354 -13.32 -1.41 22.19
C ALA A 354 -13.70 0.07 22.09
N GLU A 355 -13.10 0.86 22.98
CA GLU A 355 -13.21 2.32 23.08
C GLU A 355 -13.00 2.98 21.69
N GLY A 356 -14.06 3.57 21.13
CA GLY A 356 -14.12 3.89 19.70
C GLY A 356 -13.43 5.20 19.33
N ASP A 357 -12.44 5.14 18.43
CA ASP A 357 -11.88 6.31 17.76
C ASP A 357 -12.80 6.85 16.64
N PHE A 358 -12.53 8.08 16.17
CA PHE A 358 -13.33 8.78 15.15
C PHE A 358 -13.59 7.94 13.89
N ALA A 359 -12.56 7.25 13.39
CA ALA A 359 -12.67 6.39 12.21
C ALA A 359 -13.53 5.15 12.45
N THR A 360 -13.51 4.61 13.67
CA THR A 360 -14.24 3.39 14.05
C THR A 360 -15.72 3.66 14.25
N SER A 361 -16.09 4.81 14.83
CA SER A 361 -17.49 5.24 15.00
C SER A 361 -18.24 5.38 13.67
N GLY A 362 -17.61 5.96 12.64
CA GLY A 362 -18.22 6.09 11.31
C GLY A 362 -18.48 4.73 10.63
N LEU A 363 -17.60 3.75 10.82
CA LEU A 363 -17.74 2.42 10.23
C LEU A 363 -18.79 1.56 10.96
N HIS A 364 -18.89 1.66 12.29
CA HIS A 364 -19.92 0.94 13.05
C HIS A 364 -21.34 1.39 12.70
N ALA A 365 -21.56 2.68 12.47
CA ALA A 365 -22.85 3.20 12.03
C ALA A 365 -23.33 2.57 10.70
N ARG A 366 -22.39 2.24 9.80
CA ARG A 366 -22.71 1.59 8.51
C ARG A 366 -23.04 0.11 8.65
N ASN A 367 -22.36 -0.61 9.55
CA ASN A 367 -22.59 -2.05 9.72
C ASN A 367 -23.99 -2.37 10.27
N ALA A 368 -24.69 -1.39 10.85
CA ALA A 368 -26.06 -1.52 11.32
C ALA A 368 -27.13 -1.43 10.20
N SER A 369 -26.79 -0.92 9.00
CA SER A 369 -27.78 -0.57 7.95
C SER A 369 -27.78 -1.45 6.70
N GLY A 370 -26.92 -2.47 6.60
CA GLY A 370 -26.80 -3.30 5.39
C GLY A 370 -27.89 -4.38 5.23
N SER A 371 -28.59 -4.38 4.09
CA SER A 371 -29.49 -5.48 3.68
C SER A 371 -28.79 -6.49 2.73
N PRO A 372 -29.08 -7.80 2.77
CA PRO A 372 -28.18 -8.83 2.23
C PRO A 372 -28.49 -9.33 0.80
N GLN A 373 -29.34 -8.66 0.01
CA GLN A 373 -29.99 -9.31 -1.14
C GLN A 373 -29.30 -9.19 -2.52
N THR A 374 -28.21 -8.45 -2.67
CA THR A 374 -27.73 -8.04 -4.02
C THR A 374 -26.44 -8.72 -4.50
N ALA A 375 -26.05 -9.85 -3.88
CA ALA A 375 -24.76 -10.47 -4.12
C ALA A 375 -24.50 -10.97 -5.57
N ALA A 376 -25.55 -11.13 -6.39
CA ALA A 376 -25.51 -11.89 -7.64
C ALA A 376 -25.26 -11.10 -8.95
N LEU A 377 -25.31 -9.76 -8.97
CA LEU A 377 -25.27 -8.99 -10.23
C LEU A 377 -23.86 -8.56 -10.68
N TYR A 378 -22.95 -8.36 -9.74
CA TYR A 378 -21.60 -7.85 -10.01
C TYR A 378 -20.52 -8.70 -9.33
N THR A 379 -19.34 -8.74 -9.95
CA THR A 379 -18.19 -9.52 -9.46
C THR A 379 -17.79 -9.10 -8.03
N GLU A 380 -17.27 -10.05 -7.26
CA GLU A 380 -16.67 -9.77 -5.94
C GLU A 380 -15.48 -8.79 -6.03
N LEU A 381 -14.82 -8.74 -7.19
CA LEU A 381 -13.75 -7.78 -7.47
C LEU A 381 -14.24 -6.34 -7.32
N LEU A 382 -15.40 -5.98 -7.91
CA LEU A 382 -15.96 -4.63 -7.82
C LEU A 382 -16.26 -4.23 -6.36
N LYS A 383 -16.76 -5.17 -5.55
CA LYS A 383 -17.16 -4.89 -4.16
C LYS A 383 -15.97 -4.66 -3.23
N LYS A 384 -14.79 -5.15 -3.62
CA LYS A 384 -13.60 -5.12 -2.76
C LYS A 384 -12.37 -4.64 -3.54
N LEU A 385 -12.58 -3.66 -4.40
CA LEU A 385 -11.49 -2.97 -5.09
C LEU A 385 -10.49 -2.40 -4.09
N PRO A 386 -9.18 -2.49 -4.37
CA PRO A 386 -8.20 -1.84 -3.53
C PRO A 386 -8.41 -0.32 -3.58
N THR A 387 -8.32 0.32 -2.43
CA THR A 387 -8.59 1.76 -2.28
C THR A 387 -7.32 2.62 -2.23
N THR A 388 -6.16 1.98 -2.07
CA THR A 388 -4.87 2.66 -1.94
C THR A 388 -3.81 2.00 -2.81
N SER A 389 -2.87 2.81 -3.32
CA SER A 389 -1.69 2.37 -4.06
C SER A 389 -0.49 2.04 -3.17
N ASN A 390 -0.65 2.02 -1.84
CA ASN A 390 0.44 1.89 -0.85
C ASN A 390 1.38 0.69 -1.09
N ARG A 391 0.86 -0.46 -1.54
CA ARG A 391 1.69 -1.63 -1.88
C ARG A 391 2.63 -1.36 -3.06
N CYS A 392 2.16 -0.63 -4.06
CA CYS A 392 2.99 -0.26 -5.21
C CYS A 392 4.03 0.78 -4.79
N GLU A 393 3.66 1.80 -4.00
CA GLU A 393 4.64 2.76 -3.44
C GLU A 393 5.74 2.09 -2.60
N ARG A 394 5.36 1.07 -1.81
CA ARG A 394 6.33 0.24 -1.07
C ARG A 394 7.23 -0.55 -2.01
N LEU A 395 6.70 -1.14 -3.08
CA LEU A 395 7.49 -1.81 -4.11
C LEU A 395 8.52 -0.84 -4.71
N PHE A 396 8.12 0.37 -5.13
CA PHE A 396 9.06 1.36 -5.67
C PHE A 396 10.03 1.94 -4.64
N SER A 397 9.66 1.92 -3.35
CA SER A 397 10.63 2.23 -2.30
C SER A 397 11.68 1.11 -2.19
N GLN A 398 11.28 -0.15 -2.37
CA GLN A 398 12.20 -1.28 -2.41
C GLN A 398 13.06 -1.28 -3.67
N THR A 399 12.54 -0.91 -4.85
CA THR A 399 13.33 -0.82 -6.08
C THR A 399 14.51 0.13 -5.92
N LYS A 400 14.34 1.26 -5.24
CA LYS A 400 15.44 2.19 -4.91
C LYS A 400 16.53 1.56 -4.04
N LEU A 401 16.15 0.70 -3.10
CA LEU A 401 17.11 -0.03 -2.26
C LEU A 401 17.80 -1.17 -3.02
N VAL A 402 17.15 -1.71 -4.04
CA VAL A 402 17.65 -2.79 -4.90
C VAL A 402 18.58 -2.22 -5.98
N LEU A 403 18.31 -1.02 -6.50
CA LEU A 403 19.17 -0.26 -7.43
C LEU A 403 20.34 0.39 -6.68
N THR A 404 21.19 -0.44 -6.08
CA THR A 404 22.48 -0.01 -5.53
C THR A 404 23.47 0.34 -6.65
N PRO A 405 24.53 1.14 -6.42
CA PRO A 405 25.59 1.34 -7.40
C PRO A 405 26.18 0.04 -7.96
N GLN A 406 26.30 -1.02 -7.14
CA GLN A 406 26.76 -2.35 -7.57
C GLN A 406 25.79 -3.06 -8.54
N ARG A 407 24.55 -2.56 -8.66
CA ARG A 407 23.49 -3.06 -9.55
C ARG A 407 23.08 -2.02 -10.60
N ALA A 408 23.75 -0.87 -10.67
CA ALA A 408 23.43 0.20 -11.63
C ALA A 408 23.72 -0.19 -13.09
N LEU A 409 24.57 -1.21 -13.30
CA LEU A 409 24.90 -1.77 -14.62
C LEU A 409 24.05 -3.01 -14.98
N LEU A 410 23.02 -3.30 -14.20
CA LEU A 410 22.16 -4.45 -14.42
C LEU A 410 21.19 -4.17 -15.57
N LEU A 411 21.16 -5.06 -16.58
CA LEU A 411 20.21 -4.93 -17.68
C LEU A 411 18.76 -4.88 -17.16
N PRO A 412 17.86 -4.06 -17.74
CA PRO A 412 16.47 -3.92 -17.28
C PRO A 412 15.74 -5.27 -17.08
N VAL A 413 15.93 -6.21 -18.00
CA VAL A 413 15.35 -7.57 -17.90
C VAL A 413 15.76 -8.32 -16.63
N ASN A 414 17.02 -8.19 -16.22
CA ASN A 414 17.49 -8.85 -15.00
C ASN A 414 16.91 -8.17 -13.75
N PHE A 415 16.64 -6.86 -13.83
CA PHE A 415 16.10 -6.08 -12.73
C PHE A 415 14.63 -6.44 -12.53
N GLU A 416 13.88 -6.53 -13.62
CA GLU A 416 12.51 -6.97 -13.64
C GLU A 416 12.37 -8.37 -13.04
N ILE A 417 13.16 -9.36 -13.49
CA ILE A 417 13.13 -10.73 -12.94
C ILE A 417 13.40 -10.70 -11.42
N LEU A 418 14.39 -9.93 -10.95
CA LEU A 418 14.69 -9.84 -9.51
C LEU A 418 13.51 -9.29 -8.71
N MET A 419 12.89 -8.22 -9.20
CA MET A 419 11.76 -7.59 -8.52
C MET A 419 10.51 -8.47 -8.56
N PHE A 420 10.24 -9.12 -9.70
CA PHE A 420 9.16 -10.07 -9.89
C PHE A 420 9.26 -11.25 -8.91
N LEU A 421 10.41 -11.93 -8.89
CA LEU A 421 10.65 -13.06 -7.99
C LEU A 421 10.58 -12.67 -6.52
N ARG A 422 11.05 -11.46 -6.19
CA ARG A 422 10.99 -10.95 -4.82
C ARG A 422 9.55 -10.63 -4.38
N ALA A 423 8.75 -10.03 -5.26
CA ALA A 423 7.38 -9.64 -4.94
C ALA A 423 6.43 -10.85 -4.82
N ASN A 424 6.68 -11.91 -5.61
CA ASN A 424 5.87 -13.12 -5.68
C ASN A 424 6.48 -14.31 -4.92
N ARG A 425 7.28 -14.05 -3.89
CA ARG A 425 7.96 -15.11 -3.10
C ARG A 425 7.01 -15.95 -2.24
N ASN A 426 5.87 -15.39 -1.85
CA ASN A 426 4.86 -16.04 -1.00
C ASN A 426 3.65 -16.41 -1.85
#